data_AF-A0A4Y2UBT7-F1
#
_entry.id   AF-A0A4Y2UBT7-F1
#
_cell.length_a   1.000
_cell.length_b   1.000
_cell.length_c   1.000
_cell.angle_alpha   90.00
_cell.angle_beta   90.00
_cell.angle_gamma   90.00
#
_symmetry.space_group_name_H-M   'P 1'
#
loop_
_entity.id
_entity.type
_entity.pdbx_description
1 polymer ?
#
loop_
_entity_poly.entity_id
_entity_poly.type
_entity_poly.pdbx_seq_one_letter_code
_entity_poly.pdbx_strand_id
1 'polypeptide(L)'
;MNADEEPIAKRRRMTKERKARWLARQSQESLDGIRAVDAAAYRRRTEAETPAQSQARRERYAEAHHLVRNRQSQRIRDEAIHCIEAQVETNNCEPMNIICQFRKSKNNAAELPSDGKITNCCRKGKIKLERPSDALSNDFLYPNFLLDLLTNTNNPDYKKFHYNIRSYNSAVSFASMGTKVDFSGGGPYVFKVHCQIRHRTSHIQSVNGQAPQNVQLYVIDSTQATKIRVNPPANEQCNLRILDEIDRFFRQHNRLSDTYRVL
;
A
#
# COMPACT_ATOMS: atom_id res chain seq x y z
N MET A 1 1.65 -50.32 -0.42
CA MET A 1 2.88 -50.68 0.33
C MET A 1 4.03 -50.06 -0.47
N ASN A 2 4.57 -48.92 -0.04
CA ASN A 2 5.57 -48.19 -0.83
C ASN A 2 6.92 -48.90 -0.72
N ALA A 3 7.37 -49.51 -1.82
CA ALA A 3 8.54 -50.38 -1.85
C ALA A 3 9.89 -49.63 -1.89
N ASP A 4 9.88 -48.30 -2.09
CA ASP A 4 11.08 -47.47 -2.19
C ASP A 4 11.23 -46.49 -1.01
N GLU A 5 10.98 -46.94 0.22
CA GLU A 5 11.20 -46.08 1.39
C GLU A 5 12.61 -46.28 1.96
N GLU A 6 13.40 -45.21 1.94
CA GLU A 6 14.76 -45.17 2.47
C GLU A 6 14.81 -45.70 3.93
N PRO A 7 15.78 -46.57 4.31
CA PRO A 7 15.78 -47.27 5.60
C PRO A 7 15.68 -46.35 6.83
N ILE A 8 16.22 -45.13 6.74
CA ILE A 8 16.17 -44.13 7.81
C ILE A 8 14.77 -43.53 7.96
N ALA A 9 14.10 -43.23 6.85
CA ALA A 9 12.73 -42.71 6.84
C ALA A 9 11.75 -43.72 7.45
N LYS A 10 11.90 -45.00 7.08
CA LYS A 10 11.11 -46.11 7.63
C LYS A 10 11.25 -46.24 9.16
N ARG A 11 12.47 -46.17 9.69
CA ARG A 11 12.72 -46.22 11.15
C ARG A 11 12.08 -45.03 11.88
N ARG A 12 12.18 -43.82 11.33
CA ARG A 12 11.56 -42.61 11.90
C ARG A 12 10.03 -42.74 11.93
N ARG A 13 9.42 -43.22 10.84
CA ARG A 13 7.96 -43.45 10.78
C ARG A 13 7.51 -44.47 11.83
N MET A 14 8.13 -45.64 11.88
CA MET A 14 7.80 -46.69 12.85
C MET A 14 7.89 -46.21 14.30
N THR A 15 8.90 -45.39 14.61
CA THR A 15 9.07 -44.80 15.96
C THR A 15 7.95 -43.81 16.28
N LYS A 16 7.57 -42.95 15.32
CA LYS A 16 6.47 -42.00 15.46
C LYS A 16 5.13 -42.71 15.65
N GLU A 17 4.85 -43.75 14.88
CA GLU A 17 3.65 -44.58 14.98
C GLU A 17 3.57 -45.34 16.31
N ARG A 18 4.69 -45.88 16.80
CA ARG A 18 4.74 -46.51 18.12
C ARG A 18 4.40 -45.51 19.23
N LYS A 19 4.95 -44.30 19.16
CA LYS A 19 4.66 -43.21 20.11
C LYS A 19 3.19 -42.77 20.03
N ALA A 20 2.64 -42.61 18.83
CA ALA A 20 1.24 -42.24 18.63
C ALA A 20 0.28 -43.28 19.22
N ARG A 21 0.54 -44.58 18.97
CA ARG A 21 -0.24 -45.68 19.55
C ARG A 21 -0.17 -45.72 21.06
N TRP A 22 1.01 -45.43 21.65
CA TRP A 22 1.15 -45.34 23.09
C TRP A 22 0.35 -44.17 23.67
N LEU A 23 0.45 -42.98 23.07
CA LEU A 23 -0.30 -41.79 23.49
C LEU A 23 -1.83 -42.00 23.40
N ALA A 24 -2.30 -42.65 22.35
CA ALA A 24 -3.73 -42.92 22.15
C ALA A 24 -4.34 -43.88 23.19
N ARG A 25 -3.51 -44.63 23.92
CA ARG A 25 -3.93 -45.56 24.99
C ARG A 25 -3.95 -44.91 26.37
N GLN A 26 -3.45 -43.68 26.52
CA GLN A 26 -3.38 -43.01 27.82
C GLN A 26 -4.67 -42.25 28.12
N SER A 27 -5.04 -42.22 29.41
CA SER A 27 -6.08 -41.32 29.89
C SER A 27 -5.61 -39.87 29.84
N GLN A 28 -6.56 -38.94 29.78
CA GLN A 28 -6.27 -37.51 29.79
C GLN A 28 -5.47 -37.09 31.05
N GLU A 29 -5.83 -37.66 32.20
CA GLU A 29 -5.14 -37.43 33.48
C GLU A 29 -3.68 -37.91 33.47
N SER A 30 -3.40 -39.08 32.88
CA SER A 30 -2.03 -39.59 32.69
C SER A 30 -1.21 -38.66 31.80
N LEU A 31 -1.80 -38.19 30.69
CA LEU A 31 -1.15 -37.24 29.78
C LEU A 31 -0.85 -35.90 30.46
N ASP A 32 -1.77 -35.40 31.27
CA ASP A 32 -1.59 -34.14 32.00
C ASP A 32 -0.56 -34.29 33.13
N GLY A 33 -0.50 -35.45 33.78
CA GLY A 33 0.58 -35.81 34.71
C GLY A 33 1.96 -35.79 34.03
N ILE A 34 2.10 -36.39 32.84
CA ILE A 34 3.35 -36.37 32.08
C ILE A 34 3.74 -34.94 31.69
N ARG A 35 2.78 -34.14 31.20
CA ARG A 35 3.03 -32.72 30.86
C ARG A 35 3.47 -31.91 32.08
N ALA A 36 2.88 -32.16 33.25
CA ALA A 36 3.23 -31.49 34.49
C ALA A 36 4.67 -31.82 34.93
N VAL A 37 5.06 -33.11 34.84
CA VAL A 37 6.42 -33.56 35.12
C VAL A 37 7.44 -32.95 34.15
N ASP A 38 7.15 -32.96 32.85
CA ASP A 38 8.00 -32.37 31.82
C ASP A 38 8.16 -30.86 32.01
N ALA A 39 7.06 -30.17 32.34
CA ALA A 39 7.07 -28.73 32.62
C ALA A 39 7.89 -28.42 33.88
N ALA A 40 7.78 -29.23 34.94
CA ALA A 40 8.59 -29.08 36.15
C ALA A 40 10.09 -29.31 35.87
N ALA A 41 10.43 -30.35 35.09
CA ALA A 41 11.80 -30.61 34.69
C ALA A 41 12.38 -29.50 33.80
N TYR A 42 11.57 -28.92 32.92
CA TYR A 42 11.96 -27.77 32.10
C TYR A 42 12.21 -26.51 32.93
N ARG A 43 11.35 -26.22 33.92
CA ARG A 43 11.54 -25.10 34.85
C ARG A 43 12.86 -25.20 35.62
N ARG A 44 13.13 -26.35 36.25
CA ARG A 44 14.38 -26.58 36.99
C ARG A 44 15.63 -26.37 36.12
N ARG A 45 15.61 -26.85 34.87
CA ARG A 45 16.71 -26.62 33.93
C ARG A 45 16.89 -25.13 33.61
N THR A 46 15.79 -24.41 33.41
CA THR A 46 15.82 -22.97 33.09
C THR A 46 16.32 -22.14 34.28
N GLU A 47 15.95 -22.50 35.50
CA GLU A 47 16.42 -21.84 36.73
C GLU A 47 17.91 -22.08 37.00
N ALA A 48 18.45 -23.24 36.56
CA ALA A 48 19.86 -23.58 36.67
C ALA A 48 20.72 -23.10 35.47
N GLU A 49 20.15 -22.43 34.48
CA GLU A 49 20.88 -21.92 33.31
C GLU A 49 21.74 -20.70 33.68
N THR A 50 23.00 -20.70 33.21
CA THR A 50 23.82 -19.47 33.21
C THR A 50 23.30 -18.46 32.19
N PRO A 51 23.61 -17.16 32.32
CA PRO A 51 23.19 -16.14 31.34
C PRO A 51 23.57 -16.46 29.88
N ALA A 52 24.78 -16.99 29.66
CA ALA A 52 25.24 -17.40 28.32
C ALA A 52 24.44 -18.58 27.74
N GLN A 53 24.11 -19.58 28.57
CA GLN A 53 23.28 -20.71 28.16
C GLN A 53 21.84 -20.28 27.85
N SER A 54 21.29 -19.35 28.65
CA SER A 54 19.97 -18.77 28.43
C SER A 54 19.90 -18.02 27.09
N GLN A 55 20.93 -17.22 26.77
CA GLN A 55 21.03 -16.53 25.49
C GLN A 55 21.13 -17.51 24.31
N ALA A 56 22.02 -18.50 24.36
CA ALA A 56 22.15 -19.52 23.31
C ALA A 56 20.87 -20.36 23.13
N ARG A 57 20.07 -20.57 24.19
CA ARG A 57 18.75 -21.20 24.08
C ARG A 57 17.76 -20.29 23.35
N ARG A 58 17.70 -18.99 23.69
CA ARG A 58 16.82 -18.01 23.02
C ARG A 58 17.15 -17.85 21.54
N GLU A 59 18.44 -17.80 21.19
CA GLU A 59 18.90 -17.73 19.80
C GLU A 59 18.48 -18.96 19.01
N ARG A 60 18.70 -20.17 19.55
CA ARG A 60 18.25 -21.42 18.91
C ARG A 60 16.73 -21.49 18.73
N TYR A 61 15.95 -21.03 19.71
CA TYR A 61 14.50 -20.94 19.56
C TYR A 61 14.11 -19.91 18.50
N ALA A 62 14.74 -18.74 18.48
CA ALA A 62 14.48 -17.71 17.48
C ALA A 62 14.78 -18.21 16.06
N GLU A 63 15.91 -18.90 15.86
CA GLU A 63 16.27 -19.54 14.59
C GLU A 63 15.27 -20.63 14.19
N ALA A 64 14.89 -21.51 15.12
CA ALA A 64 13.91 -22.56 14.85
C ALA A 64 12.53 -21.97 14.46
N HIS A 65 12.08 -20.94 15.18
CA HIS A 65 10.85 -20.21 14.85
C HIS A 65 10.95 -19.50 13.49
N HIS A 66 12.10 -18.91 13.17
CA HIS A 66 12.35 -18.29 11.88
C HIS A 66 12.29 -19.32 10.74
N LEU A 67 12.90 -20.50 10.90
CA LEU A 67 12.85 -21.57 9.90
C LEU A 67 11.44 -22.13 9.70
N VAL A 68 10.67 -22.33 10.77
CA VAL A 68 9.27 -22.77 10.68
C VAL A 68 8.43 -21.74 9.96
N ARG A 69 8.57 -20.45 10.31
CA ARG A 69 7.90 -19.35 9.63
C ARG A 69 8.27 -19.32 8.15
N ASN A 70 9.55 -19.41 7.81
CA ASN A 70 10.01 -19.40 6.43
C ASN A 70 9.47 -20.57 5.63
N ARG A 71 9.45 -21.79 6.20
CA ARG A 71 8.84 -22.97 5.57
C ARG A 71 7.33 -22.80 5.38
N GLN A 72 6.63 -22.23 6.36
CA GLN A 72 5.21 -21.92 6.25
C GLN A 72 4.96 -20.87 5.15
N SER A 73 5.76 -19.80 5.10
CA SER A 73 5.70 -18.80 4.03
C SER A 73 6.06 -19.38 2.67
N GLN A 74 7.00 -20.33 2.59
CA GLN A 74 7.31 -21.08 1.36
C GLN A 74 6.11 -21.92 0.93
N ARG A 75 5.53 -22.73 1.83
CA ARG A 75 4.32 -23.49 1.53
C ARG A 75 3.17 -22.60 1.08
N ILE A 76 2.96 -21.46 1.75
CA ILE A 76 1.96 -20.47 1.34
C ILE A 76 2.30 -19.91 -0.04
N ARG A 77 3.57 -19.67 -0.39
CA ARG A 77 3.95 -19.22 -1.74
C ARG A 77 3.77 -20.31 -2.80
N ASP A 78 4.03 -21.56 -2.44
CA ASP A 78 3.89 -22.72 -3.32
C ASP A 78 2.41 -23.09 -3.52
N GLU A 79 1.56 -22.91 -2.49
CA GLU A 79 0.10 -23.08 -2.52
C GLU A 79 -0.64 -21.84 -3.04
N ALA A 80 -0.07 -20.64 -2.89
CA ALA A 80 -0.61 -19.41 -3.46
C ALA A 80 -0.43 -19.48 -4.97
N ILE A 81 -1.44 -20.09 -5.59
CA ILE A 81 -2.00 -19.86 -6.91
C ILE A 81 -1.09 -19.00 -7.76
N HIS A 82 -0.56 -19.58 -8.84
CA HIS A 82 0.05 -18.86 -9.94
C HIS A 82 -1.00 -17.90 -10.53
N CYS A 83 -1.17 -16.72 -9.93
CA CYS A 83 -2.16 -15.74 -10.37
C CYS A 83 -1.62 -15.11 -11.64
N ILE A 84 -2.14 -15.57 -12.78
CA ILE A 84 -1.94 -14.91 -14.05
C ILE A 84 -2.86 -13.68 -14.01
N GLU A 85 -2.29 -12.47 -13.95
CA GLU A 85 -3.06 -11.22 -13.87
C GLU A 85 -4.12 -11.10 -14.97
N ALA A 86 -3.81 -11.62 -16.17
CA ALA A 86 -4.75 -11.65 -17.30
C ALA A 86 -5.98 -12.55 -17.08
N GLN A 87 -5.97 -13.42 -16.07
CA GLN A 87 -7.07 -14.34 -15.73
C GLN A 87 -7.84 -13.89 -14.49
N VAL A 88 -7.45 -12.78 -13.86
CA VAL A 88 -8.21 -12.20 -12.75
C VAL A 88 -9.44 -11.49 -13.32
N GLU A 89 -10.63 -11.97 -12.97
CA GLU A 89 -11.87 -11.25 -13.30
C GLU A 89 -11.80 -9.84 -12.74
N THR A 90 -11.77 -8.85 -13.65
CA THR A 90 -11.78 -7.44 -13.26
C THR A 90 -13.20 -7.10 -12.79
N ASN A 91 -13.38 -6.97 -11.48
CA ASN A 91 -14.61 -6.41 -10.93
C ASN A 91 -14.76 -4.97 -11.41
N ASN A 92 -15.70 -4.75 -12.33
CA ASN A 92 -16.06 -3.42 -12.78
C ASN A 92 -17.10 -2.87 -11.81
N CYS A 93 -16.84 -1.74 -11.16
CA CYS A 93 -17.76 -1.12 -10.21
C CYS A 93 -19.03 -0.53 -10.87
N GLU A 94 -19.30 -0.82 -12.14
CA GLU A 94 -20.34 -0.20 -12.97
C GLU A 94 -20.19 1.34 -13.07
N PRO A 95 -20.89 1.99 -14.02
CA PRO A 95 -20.85 3.44 -14.13
C PRO A 95 -21.33 4.13 -12.85
N MET A 96 -20.61 5.16 -12.42
CA MET A 96 -20.95 5.97 -11.26
C MET A 96 -22.04 7.00 -11.65
N ASN A 97 -23.27 6.55 -11.83
CA ASN A 97 -24.40 7.34 -12.36
C ASN A 97 -25.46 7.71 -11.30
N ILE A 98 -25.39 7.17 -10.09
CA ILE A 98 -26.35 7.47 -9.02
C ILE A 98 -25.94 8.77 -8.32
N ILE A 99 -26.76 9.81 -8.50
CA ILE A 99 -26.49 11.14 -7.94
C ILE A 99 -27.08 11.24 -6.54
N CYS A 100 -26.23 11.53 -5.55
CA CYS A 100 -26.69 11.78 -4.19
C CYS A 100 -27.61 13.02 -4.15
N GLN A 101 -28.83 12.87 -3.65
CA GLN A 101 -29.80 13.96 -3.54
C GLN A 101 -29.28 15.18 -2.74
N PHE A 102 -28.46 14.94 -1.71
CA PHE A 102 -27.97 15.96 -0.78
C PHE A 102 -26.71 16.69 -1.27
N ARG A 103 -25.80 15.97 -1.93
CA ARG A 103 -24.43 16.43 -2.24
C ARG A 103 -24.10 16.50 -3.72
N LYS A 104 -24.96 15.92 -4.56
CA LYS A 104 -24.74 15.73 -5.99
C LYS A 104 -23.48 14.93 -6.33
N SER A 105 -22.89 14.23 -5.36
CA SER A 105 -21.82 13.26 -5.63
C SER A 105 -22.37 12.16 -6.54
N LYS A 106 -21.57 11.72 -7.48
CA LYS A 106 -21.82 10.51 -8.27
C LYS A 106 -21.42 9.30 -7.41
N ASN A 107 -22.22 8.24 -7.42
CA ASN A 107 -21.99 7.00 -6.67
C ASN A 107 -22.37 5.81 -7.56
N ASN A 108 -21.90 4.61 -7.22
CA ASN A 108 -22.21 3.38 -7.95
C ASN A 108 -23.58 2.83 -7.52
N ALA A 109 -24.25 2.10 -8.39
CA ALA A 109 -25.57 1.51 -8.10
C ALA A 109 -25.53 0.58 -6.88
N ALA A 110 -24.46 -0.19 -6.72
CA ALA A 110 -24.24 -1.08 -5.58
C ALA A 110 -24.14 -0.34 -4.23
N GLU A 111 -23.86 0.97 -4.22
CA GLU A 111 -23.78 1.77 -3.00
C GLU A 111 -25.14 2.33 -2.55
N LEU A 112 -26.18 2.16 -3.36
CA LEU A 112 -27.53 2.63 -3.06
C LEU A 112 -28.24 1.64 -2.14
N PRO A 113 -28.54 2.00 -0.87
CA PRO A 113 -29.30 1.12 0.01
C PRO A 113 -30.77 1.08 -0.41
N SER A 114 -31.53 0.14 0.15
CA SER A 114 -32.97 -0.04 -0.13
C SER A 114 -33.84 1.19 0.19
N ASP A 115 -33.35 2.11 1.02
CA ASP A 115 -34.03 3.36 1.36
C ASP A 115 -33.82 4.48 0.33
N GLY A 116 -33.07 4.23 -0.74
CA GLY A 116 -32.78 5.18 -1.80
C GLY A 116 -31.83 6.32 -1.39
N LYS A 117 -31.19 6.27 -0.22
CA LYS A 117 -30.35 7.36 0.30
C LYS A 117 -28.90 6.91 0.50
N ILE A 118 -28.01 7.46 -0.33
CA ILE A 118 -26.57 7.19 -0.22
C ILE A 118 -26.03 7.55 1.16
N THR A 119 -25.37 6.58 1.78
CA THR A 119 -24.77 6.72 3.11
C THR A 119 -23.28 7.05 3.05
N ASN A 120 -22.54 6.49 2.09
CA ASN A 120 -21.09 6.61 2.02
C ASN A 120 -20.59 8.05 1.84
N CYS A 121 -21.27 8.88 1.05
CA CYS A 121 -20.77 10.23 0.75
C CYS A 121 -21.03 11.27 1.86
N CYS A 122 -22.20 11.24 2.52
CA CYS A 122 -22.58 12.27 3.50
C CYS A 122 -23.46 11.77 4.64
N ARG A 123 -23.54 10.44 4.82
CA ARG A 123 -24.41 9.79 5.81
C ARG A 123 -25.85 10.29 5.72
N LYS A 124 -26.44 10.25 4.52
CA LYS A 124 -27.83 10.69 4.28
C LYS A 124 -28.05 12.17 4.64
N GLY A 125 -27.08 13.03 4.34
CA GLY A 125 -27.14 14.47 4.58
C GLY A 125 -26.72 14.93 5.98
N LYS A 126 -26.31 14.02 6.88
CA LYS A 126 -25.86 14.37 8.24
C LYS A 126 -24.53 15.11 8.24
N ILE A 127 -23.62 14.73 7.35
CA ILE A 127 -22.35 15.43 7.19
C ILE A 127 -22.59 16.60 6.25
N LYS A 128 -22.20 17.80 6.66
CA LYS A 128 -22.01 18.99 5.80
C LYS A 128 -20.50 19.20 5.67
N LEU A 129 -19.97 19.12 4.45
CA LEU A 129 -18.59 19.49 4.13
C LEU A 129 -18.73 20.91 3.61
N GLU A 130 -17.86 21.76 4.09
CA GLU A 130 -17.75 23.12 3.62
C GLU A 130 -17.39 23.11 2.13
N ARG A 131 -17.75 24.20 1.44
CA ARG A 131 -17.26 24.38 0.08
C ARG A 131 -15.74 24.48 0.16
N PRO A 132 -14.99 23.90 -0.80
CA PRO A 132 -13.57 24.14 -0.87
C PRO A 132 -13.35 25.66 -0.90
N SER A 133 -12.37 26.14 -0.14
CA SER A 133 -11.98 27.55 -0.14
C SER A 133 -10.54 27.68 -0.63
N ASP A 134 -10.23 28.78 -1.30
CA ASP A 134 -8.88 29.06 -1.79
C ASP A 134 -7.95 29.59 -0.67
N ALA A 135 -6.72 29.96 -1.04
CA ALA A 135 -5.75 30.51 -0.10
C ALA A 135 -6.30 31.72 0.68
N LEU A 136 -7.16 32.53 0.06
CA LEU A 136 -7.76 33.75 0.59
C LEU A 136 -9.13 33.52 1.26
N SER A 137 -9.53 32.26 1.47
CA SER A 137 -10.83 31.89 2.05
C SER A 137 -12.05 32.26 1.20
N ASN A 138 -11.88 32.46 -0.11
CA ASN A 138 -13.00 32.60 -1.05
C ASN A 138 -13.54 31.23 -1.46
N ASP A 139 -14.82 31.15 -1.82
CA ASP A 139 -15.43 29.96 -2.43
C ASP A 139 -14.63 29.54 -3.67
N PHE A 140 -13.99 28.37 -3.59
CA PHE A 140 -13.14 27.86 -4.65
C PHE A 140 -13.98 27.20 -5.74
N LEU A 141 -14.09 27.88 -6.87
CA LEU A 141 -14.71 27.34 -8.07
C LEU A 141 -13.75 26.38 -8.77
N TYR A 142 -14.31 25.30 -9.30
CA TYR A 142 -13.52 24.35 -10.07
C TYR A 142 -13.02 25.03 -11.37
N PRO A 143 -11.72 24.92 -11.73
CA PRO A 143 -11.18 25.67 -12.86
C PRO A 143 -11.76 25.21 -14.19
N ASN A 144 -12.20 26.17 -15.01
CA ASN A 144 -12.79 25.86 -16.32
C ASN A 144 -11.84 25.09 -17.24
N PHE A 145 -10.54 25.40 -17.23
CA PHE A 145 -9.55 24.68 -18.07
C PHE A 145 -9.45 23.20 -17.66
N LEU A 146 -9.43 22.89 -16.35
CA LEU A 146 -9.45 21.51 -15.87
C LEU A 146 -10.78 20.83 -16.14
N LEU A 147 -11.89 21.57 -16.07
CA LEU A 147 -13.22 21.03 -16.33
C LEU A 147 -13.32 20.59 -17.79
N ASP A 148 -12.88 21.45 -18.69
CA ASP A 148 -12.82 21.20 -20.11
C ASP A 148 -11.93 19.98 -20.43
N LEU A 149 -10.72 19.91 -19.86
CA LEU A 149 -9.82 18.76 -20.02
C LEU A 149 -10.41 17.44 -19.49
N LEU A 150 -11.24 17.48 -18.45
CA LEU A 150 -11.84 16.28 -17.84
C LEU A 150 -13.16 15.85 -18.47
N THR A 151 -13.92 16.76 -19.06
CA THR A 151 -15.32 16.50 -19.45
C THR A 151 -15.62 16.76 -20.92
N ASN A 152 -14.88 17.63 -21.60
CA ASN A 152 -15.12 17.97 -22.99
C ASN A 152 -14.38 17.00 -23.92
N THR A 153 -15.10 16.01 -24.46
CA THR A 153 -14.56 15.03 -25.41
C THR A 153 -14.10 15.64 -26.73
N ASN A 154 -14.54 16.87 -27.05
CA ASN A 154 -14.14 17.59 -28.27
C ASN A 154 -12.83 18.37 -28.07
N ASN A 155 -12.35 18.53 -26.84
CA ASN A 155 -11.04 19.15 -26.59
C ASN A 155 -9.93 18.23 -27.17
N PRO A 156 -9.03 18.76 -28.02
CA PRO A 156 -7.95 17.96 -28.62
C PRO A 156 -7.01 17.32 -27.59
N ASP A 157 -6.86 17.95 -26.43
CA ASP A 157 -6.02 17.48 -25.33
C ASP A 157 -6.73 16.48 -24.40
N TYR A 158 -8.06 16.29 -24.50
CA TYR A 158 -8.86 15.43 -23.59
C TYR A 158 -8.26 14.02 -23.45
N LYS A 159 -8.04 13.33 -24.58
CA LYS A 159 -7.53 11.94 -24.57
C LYS A 159 -6.12 11.87 -24.00
N LYS A 160 -5.26 12.80 -24.41
CA LYS A 160 -3.86 12.84 -23.99
C LYS A 160 -3.72 13.19 -22.51
N PHE A 161 -4.58 14.08 -22.01
CA PHE A 161 -4.65 14.44 -20.60
C PHE A 161 -5.08 13.26 -19.74
N HIS A 162 -6.18 12.59 -20.09
CA HIS A 162 -6.67 11.42 -19.36
C HIS A 162 -5.66 10.28 -19.33
N TYR A 163 -5.00 9.99 -20.45
CA TYR A 163 -3.96 8.96 -20.51
C TYR A 163 -2.77 9.26 -19.58
N ASN A 164 -2.39 10.53 -19.45
CA ASN A 164 -1.22 10.97 -18.69
C ASN A 164 -1.56 11.62 -17.33
N ILE A 165 -2.81 11.51 -16.85
CA ILE A 165 -3.29 12.24 -15.67
C ILE A 165 -2.44 11.97 -14.42
N ARG A 166 -1.94 10.73 -14.28
CA ARG A 166 -1.04 10.35 -13.18
C ARG A 166 0.32 11.04 -13.29
N SER A 167 0.87 11.18 -14.49
CA SER A 167 2.13 11.90 -14.73
C SER A 167 1.99 13.39 -14.44
N TYR A 168 0.89 14.04 -14.86
CA TYR A 168 0.62 15.44 -14.49
C TYR A 168 0.55 15.62 -12.97
N ASN A 169 -0.23 14.77 -12.27
CA ASN A 169 -0.36 14.83 -10.81
C ASN A 169 0.97 14.60 -10.09
N SER A 170 1.80 13.68 -10.61
CA SER A 170 3.14 13.42 -10.08
C SER A 170 4.08 14.62 -10.28
N ALA A 171 4.06 15.22 -11.47
CA ALA A 171 4.93 16.34 -11.85
C ALA A 171 4.72 17.59 -10.98
N VAL A 172 3.48 17.85 -10.57
CA VAL A 172 3.10 18.99 -9.70
C VAL A 172 2.95 18.60 -8.23
N SER A 173 3.52 17.46 -7.82
CA SER A 173 3.50 17.06 -6.42
C SER A 173 4.54 17.83 -5.59
N PHE A 174 4.17 18.27 -4.39
CA PHE A 174 5.09 18.92 -3.44
C PHE A 174 6.06 17.94 -2.80
N ALA A 175 5.67 16.67 -2.71
CA ALA A 175 6.46 15.62 -2.09
C ALA A 175 6.25 14.31 -2.85
N SER A 176 7.33 13.57 -3.04
CA SER A 176 7.25 12.20 -3.53
C SER A 176 7.04 11.25 -2.35
N MET A 177 6.39 10.12 -2.61
CA MET A 177 6.29 9.05 -1.64
C MET A 177 7.55 8.18 -1.74
N GLY A 178 8.43 8.28 -0.74
CA GLY A 178 9.60 7.41 -0.66
C GLY A 178 9.22 6.09 0.00
N THR A 179 9.08 5.03 -0.78
CA THR A 179 8.80 3.69 -0.26
C THR A 179 9.62 2.62 -0.97
N LYS A 180 9.99 1.56 -0.24
CA LYS A 180 10.51 0.34 -0.84
C LYS A 180 9.31 -0.47 -1.32
N VAL A 181 9.03 -0.37 -2.62
CA VAL A 181 7.97 -1.16 -3.25
C VAL A 181 8.47 -2.58 -3.42
N ASP A 182 7.69 -3.52 -2.91
CA ASP A 182 7.93 -4.94 -3.11
C ASP A 182 6.90 -5.49 -4.10
N PHE A 183 7.38 -5.89 -5.28
CA PHE A 183 6.57 -6.56 -6.29
C PHE A 183 6.60 -8.08 -6.13
N SER A 184 7.27 -8.62 -5.09
CA SER A 184 7.37 -10.05 -4.89
C SER A 184 6.07 -10.65 -4.34
N GLY A 185 5.52 -11.62 -5.07
CA GLY A 185 4.33 -12.39 -4.72
C GLY A 185 3.72 -13.06 -5.96
N GLY A 186 3.21 -14.28 -5.80
CA GLY A 186 2.53 -15.01 -6.90
C GLY A 186 1.07 -14.60 -7.13
N GLY A 187 0.61 -13.51 -6.52
CA GLY A 187 -0.79 -13.02 -6.57
C GLY A 187 -1.00 -11.89 -7.59
N PRO A 188 -2.24 -11.38 -7.78
CA PRO A 188 -2.52 -10.22 -8.62
C PRO A 188 -1.69 -9.00 -8.19
N TYR A 189 -1.41 -8.04 -9.09
CA TYR A 189 -0.66 -6.82 -8.77
C TYR A 189 -1.20 -6.14 -7.51
N VAL A 190 -0.42 -6.20 -6.42
CA VAL A 190 -0.70 -5.46 -5.19
C VAL A 190 0.46 -4.51 -4.94
N PHE A 191 0.15 -3.21 -4.80
CA PHE A 191 1.10 -2.22 -4.32
C PHE A 191 1.41 -2.46 -2.84
N LYS A 192 2.50 -3.20 -2.55
CA LYS A 192 2.92 -3.50 -1.19
C LYS A 192 4.00 -2.53 -0.73
N VAL A 193 3.72 -1.87 0.39
CA VAL A 193 4.67 -1.02 1.10
C VAL A 193 5.05 -1.70 2.40
N HIS A 194 6.35 -1.94 2.57
CA HIS A 194 6.91 -2.41 3.83
C HIS A 194 7.62 -1.24 4.54
N CYS A 195 7.61 -1.24 5.88
CA CYS A 195 8.12 -0.18 6.75
C CYS A 195 7.24 1.10 6.78
N GLN A 196 7.83 2.23 7.16
CA GLN A 196 7.17 3.52 7.28
C GLN A 196 7.13 4.27 5.95
N ILE A 197 5.96 4.83 5.64
CA ILE A 197 5.81 5.81 4.56
C ILE A 197 6.45 7.11 5.01
N ARG A 198 7.39 7.64 4.21
CA ARG A 198 7.96 8.97 4.43
C ARG A 198 7.67 9.84 3.21
N HIS A 199 7.17 11.04 3.46
CA HIS A 199 7.12 12.08 2.44
C HIS A 199 8.54 12.57 2.19
N ARG A 200 9.03 12.39 0.98
CA ARG A 200 10.31 12.94 0.54
C ARG A 200 10.06 14.31 -0.06
N THR A 201 10.18 15.32 0.78
CA THR A 201 10.43 16.69 0.33
C THR A 201 11.92 16.84 0.08
N SER A 202 12.29 17.42 -1.06
CA SER A 202 13.67 17.82 -1.34
C SER A 202 14.10 18.92 -0.35
N HIS A 203 15.39 18.99 -0.05
CA HIS A 203 15.95 20.14 0.68
C HIS A 203 15.62 21.43 -0.09
N ILE A 204 15.33 22.54 0.60
CA ILE A 204 14.99 23.81 -0.09
C ILE A 204 16.15 24.28 -0.99
N GLN A 205 17.39 24.09 -0.53
CA GLN A 205 18.58 24.36 -1.33
C GLN A 205 18.93 23.16 -2.21
N SER A 206 19.34 23.41 -3.45
CA SER A 206 19.87 22.37 -4.33
C SER A 206 21.18 21.84 -3.75
N VAL A 207 21.14 20.61 -3.25
CA VAL A 207 22.34 19.94 -2.77
C VAL A 207 23.10 19.42 -3.99
N ASN A 208 24.36 19.82 -4.15
CA ASN A 208 25.30 19.30 -5.15
C ASN A 208 24.93 19.52 -6.63
N GLY A 209 24.33 20.66 -6.99
CA GLY A 209 24.06 21.02 -8.40
C GLY A 209 23.01 20.15 -9.09
N GLN A 210 22.24 19.36 -8.33
CA GLN A 210 21.14 18.58 -8.89
C GLN A 210 19.99 19.48 -9.34
N ALA A 211 19.28 19.04 -10.39
CA ALA A 211 18.09 19.72 -10.87
C ALA A 211 17.04 19.81 -9.76
N PRO A 212 16.32 20.94 -9.62
CA PRO A 212 15.25 21.10 -8.65
C PRO A 212 14.17 20.01 -8.77
N GLN A 213 13.69 19.49 -7.64
CA GLN A 213 12.64 18.46 -7.57
C GLN A 213 11.56 18.84 -6.57
N ASN A 214 10.34 18.31 -6.75
CA ASN A 214 9.22 18.41 -5.83
C ASN A 214 9.00 19.87 -5.35
N VAL A 215 9.04 20.11 -4.04
CA VAL A 215 8.88 21.43 -3.42
C VAL A 215 9.82 22.51 -3.94
N GLN A 216 11.07 22.19 -4.31
CA GLN A 216 12.03 23.18 -4.84
C GLN A 216 11.51 23.85 -6.12
N LEU A 217 10.68 23.15 -6.90
CA LEU A 217 10.10 23.68 -8.12
C LEU A 217 9.11 24.83 -7.85
N TYR A 218 8.61 24.97 -6.62
CA TYR A 218 7.71 26.07 -6.24
C TYR A 218 8.46 27.34 -5.81
N VAL A 219 9.78 27.25 -5.55
CA VAL A 219 10.63 28.40 -5.20
C VAL A 219 11.01 29.21 -6.45
N ILE A 220 11.25 28.52 -7.57
CA ILE A 220 11.63 29.14 -8.85
C ILE A 220 10.40 29.63 -9.64
N ASP A 221 10.65 30.40 -10.70
CA ASP A 221 9.61 30.86 -11.62
C ASP A 221 8.81 29.69 -12.23
N SER A 222 7.52 29.91 -12.44
CA SER A 222 6.58 28.92 -12.97
C SER A 222 7.02 28.36 -14.32
N THR A 223 7.45 29.21 -15.25
CA THR A 223 7.85 28.77 -16.59
C THR A 223 9.16 27.96 -16.54
N GLN A 224 10.09 28.33 -15.65
CA GLN A 224 11.31 27.54 -15.43
C GLN A 224 10.98 26.18 -14.79
N ALA A 225 10.10 26.16 -13.77
CA ALA A 225 9.66 24.94 -13.10
C ALA A 225 9.01 23.96 -14.07
N THR A 226 8.10 24.44 -14.93
CA THR A 226 7.40 23.60 -15.91
C THR A 226 8.38 22.97 -16.91
N LYS A 227 9.40 23.71 -17.37
CA LYS A 227 10.46 23.15 -18.22
C LYS A 227 11.23 22.03 -17.52
N ILE A 228 11.53 22.18 -16.23
CA ILE A 228 12.22 21.14 -15.46
C ILE A 228 11.31 19.92 -15.28
N ARG A 229 10.01 20.12 -15.04
CA ARG A 229 9.05 19.03 -14.80
C ARG A 229 8.81 18.12 -16.00
N VAL A 230 9.07 18.56 -17.23
CA VAL A 230 8.89 17.73 -18.43
C VAL A 230 10.13 16.93 -18.82
N ASN A 231 11.29 17.25 -18.23
CA ASN A 231 12.55 16.53 -18.51
C ASN A 231 12.55 15.04 -18.10
N PRO A 232 11.91 14.62 -16.98
CA PRO A 232 11.89 13.22 -16.61
C PRO A 232 11.16 12.37 -17.66
N PRO A 233 11.67 11.18 -18.04
CA PRO A 233 11.02 10.30 -19.01
C PRO A 233 9.57 9.94 -18.66
N ALA A 234 9.23 9.87 -17.37
CA ALA A 234 7.87 9.62 -16.89
C ALA A 234 6.84 10.69 -17.31
N ASN A 235 7.32 11.88 -17.68
CA ASN A 235 6.50 13.03 -18.05
C ASN A 235 6.69 13.43 -19.53
N GLU A 236 7.40 12.64 -20.33
CA GLU A 236 7.70 12.94 -21.74
C GLU A 236 6.42 13.19 -22.57
N GLN A 237 5.34 12.47 -22.24
CA GLN A 237 4.06 12.62 -22.91
C GLN A 237 3.18 13.76 -22.35
N CYS A 238 3.61 14.45 -21.29
CA CYS A 238 2.88 15.60 -20.76
C CYS A 238 2.98 16.79 -21.71
N ASN A 239 1.84 17.45 -21.94
CA ASN A 239 1.76 18.71 -22.66
C ASN A 239 2.23 19.85 -21.74
N LEU A 240 3.29 20.54 -22.18
CA LEU A 240 3.87 21.70 -21.51
C LEU A 240 2.83 22.77 -21.15
N ARG A 241 1.91 23.07 -22.06
CA ARG A 241 0.86 24.10 -21.86
C ARG A 241 -0.05 23.75 -20.70
N ILE A 242 -0.52 22.50 -20.66
CA ILE A 242 -1.41 22.02 -19.59
C ILE A 242 -0.68 22.01 -18.26
N LEU A 243 0.57 21.56 -18.25
CA LEU A 243 1.38 21.53 -17.03
C LEU A 243 1.64 22.93 -16.48
N ASP A 244 1.87 23.92 -17.35
CA ASP A 244 2.01 25.34 -17.00
C ASP A 244 0.72 25.93 -16.43
N GLU A 245 -0.44 25.63 -17.04
CA GLU A 245 -1.76 26.04 -16.52
C GLU A 245 -2.03 25.43 -15.13
N ILE A 246 -1.72 24.15 -14.94
CA ILE A 246 -1.85 23.46 -13.65
C ILE A 246 -0.90 24.05 -12.61
N ASP A 247 0.36 24.31 -12.96
CA ASP A 247 1.33 24.90 -12.03
C ASP A 247 0.92 26.30 -11.57
N ARG A 248 0.54 27.18 -12.50
CA ARG A 248 0.03 28.53 -12.17
C ARG A 248 -1.18 28.44 -11.26
N PHE A 249 -2.10 27.52 -11.56
CA PHE A 249 -3.28 27.30 -10.73
C PHE A 249 -2.90 26.90 -9.29
N PHE A 250 -2.00 25.93 -9.12
CA PHE A 250 -1.53 25.55 -7.79
C PHE A 250 -0.86 26.73 -7.06
N ARG A 251 -0.05 27.52 -7.77
CA ARG A 251 0.62 28.68 -7.17
C ARG A 251 -0.33 29.77 -6.69
N GLN A 252 -1.46 29.94 -7.37
CA GLN A 252 -2.45 30.96 -7.02
C GLN A 252 -3.35 30.56 -5.86
N HIS A 253 -3.68 29.28 -5.74
CA HIS A 253 -4.73 28.83 -4.81
C HIS A 253 -4.24 27.94 -3.66
N ASN A 254 -3.04 27.35 -3.76
CA ASN A 254 -2.51 26.49 -2.72
C ASN A 254 -1.64 27.28 -1.73
N ARG A 255 -2.09 27.39 -0.48
CA ARG A 255 -1.37 28.05 0.64
C ARG A 255 0.06 27.54 0.83
N LEU A 256 0.32 26.27 0.52
CA LEU A 256 1.67 25.72 0.59
C LEU A 256 2.59 26.38 -0.43
N SER A 257 2.10 26.66 -1.65
CA SER A 257 2.90 27.35 -2.64
C SER A 257 3.33 28.74 -2.18
N ASP A 258 2.45 29.48 -1.50
CA ASP A 258 2.80 30.80 -0.95
C ASP A 258 3.91 30.70 0.09
N THR A 259 3.85 29.66 0.94
CA THR A 259 4.84 29.43 2.00
C THR A 259 6.24 29.22 1.42
N TYR A 260 6.37 28.56 0.26
CA TYR A 260 7.66 28.30 -0.38
C TYR A 260 8.17 29.44 -1.26
N ARG A 261 7.35 30.44 -1.58
CA ARG A 261 7.77 31.61 -2.37
C ARG A 261 8.55 32.64 -1.53
N VAL A 262 8.40 32.59 -0.21
CA VAL A 262 9.00 33.55 0.75
C VAL A 262 10.39 33.10 1.23
N LEU A 263 10.86 31.93 0.79
CA LEU A 263 12.15 31.32 1.13
C LEU A 263 13.16 31.49 -0.01
#